data_AF-A0AAN8NC88-F1
#
_entry.id   AF-A0AAN8NC88-F1
#
_cell.length_a   1.000
_cell.length_b   1.000
_cell.length_c   1.000
_cell.angle_alpha   90.00
_cell.angle_beta   90.00
_cell.angle_gamma   90.00
#
_symmetry.space_group_name_H-M   'P 1'
#
loop_
_entity.id
_entity.type
_entity.pdbx_description
1 polymer ?
#
loop_
_entity_poly.entity_id
_entity_poly.type
_entity_poly.pdbx_seq_one_letter_code
_entity_poly.pdbx_strand_id
1 'polypeptide(L)'
;MEPFNINAEMASLLANLSDKEDLYNFAALQQEQLGEEPNDEQIELNIYTCFLLFKKSLSTKHLEQAIQQTELWIVELAIDHPDRARRLQILDFLSAWISQLSFISEPDITLQSLGISQDMERKLIPEVDIQQRNDQMAIKLMRNYQQTGVLETLTEAISIMQRNVDLAGEYITPGIVNNLAVMLGMRFERTGAMGDLNRAVETADMAVNATPQDDPDRAGHLSNLGNWLGMRFKRTGLIDDLNRTIEVADMAVNATPRDYPNRAAYLNNLGNWLGARFKRTNSMDDLNRAVKVADMAVNAIFQDHPNRTTYLNNLGNKLEMRFERIGSIDNLNYAVEVTDIAVNAISQDHPNQAACLNNLGNRFKTRFKRTGSIDDLNRAVEVADIAVNATPRDHPNQANRLNNLGNWLGMRFDRTNSIDDLNRAIEVANIAVNATPRDHPNRAGCLSNLGSWVGTRFKRTNSMDDLNRAVEAANMAVNVTPQNHPNQAAYLNNLGN
;
A
#
# COMPACT_ATOMS: atom_id res chain seq x y z
N MET A 1 -7.69 -25.99 -39.34
CA MET A 1 -8.53 -25.84 -40.56
C MET A 1 -9.41 -24.63 -40.34
N GLU A 2 -9.64 -23.83 -41.37
CA GLU A 2 -10.52 -22.66 -41.27
C GLU A 2 -11.98 -23.14 -41.06
N PRO A 3 -12.77 -22.56 -40.15
CA PRO A 3 -14.08 -23.10 -39.74
C PRO A 3 -15.23 -22.83 -40.73
N PHE A 4 -14.92 -22.29 -41.91
CA PHE A 4 -15.90 -21.89 -42.92
C PHE A 4 -16.36 -23.08 -43.77
N ASN A 5 -17.65 -23.17 -44.05
CA ASN A 5 -18.27 -24.14 -44.95
C ASN A 5 -18.45 -23.52 -46.33
N ILE A 6 -17.32 -23.32 -47.01
CA ILE A 6 -17.28 -22.83 -48.39
C ILE A 6 -17.03 -24.01 -49.32
N ASN A 7 -17.77 -24.05 -50.43
CA ASN A 7 -17.54 -25.04 -51.48
C ASN A 7 -16.05 -25.07 -51.88
N ALA A 8 -15.45 -26.25 -51.93
CA ALA A 8 -14.02 -26.44 -52.20
C ALA A 8 -13.55 -25.84 -53.53
N GLU A 9 -14.39 -25.84 -54.57
CA GLU A 9 -14.09 -25.17 -55.84
C GLU A 9 -14.02 -23.65 -55.68
N MET A 10 -14.95 -23.06 -54.91
CA MET A 10 -14.96 -21.62 -54.61
C MET A 10 -13.81 -21.20 -53.69
N ALA A 11 -13.51 -21.98 -52.66
CA ALA A 11 -12.38 -21.71 -51.78
C ALA A 11 -11.04 -21.77 -52.54
N SER A 12 -10.89 -22.73 -53.46
CA SER A 12 -9.71 -22.82 -54.34
C SER A 12 -9.62 -21.64 -55.31
N LEU A 13 -10.75 -21.22 -55.89
CA LEU A 13 -10.81 -20.07 -56.80
C LEU A 13 -10.41 -18.77 -56.08
N LEU A 14 -10.94 -18.51 -54.88
CA LEU A 14 -10.60 -17.33 -54.08
C LEU A 14 -9.15 -17.32 -53.57
N ALA A 15 -8.62 -18.48 -53.22
CA ALA A 15 -7.22 -18.62 -52.84
C ALA A 15 -6.29 -18.29 -54.01
N ASN A 16 -6.64 -18.74 -55.23
CA ASN A 16 -5.83 -18.62 -56.45
C ASN A 16 -5.88 -17.24 -57.14
N LEU A 17 -6.82 -16.35 -56.75
CA LEU A 17 -6.79 -14.95 -57.19
C LEU A 17 -5.54 -14.26 -56.63
N SER A 18 -4.46 -14.18 -57.43
CA SER A 18 -3.17 -13.63 -57.00
C SER A 18 -3.18 -12.11 -56.83
N ASP A 19 -4.14 -11.42 -57.45
CA ASP A 19 -4.28 -9.97 -57.33
C ASP A 19 -5.24 -9.60 -56.18
N LYS A 20 -4.82 -8.64 -55.36
CA LYS A 20 -5.64 -8.06 -54.27
C LYS A 20 -6.83 -7.30 -54.87
N GLU A 21 -6.67 -6.70 -56.04
CA GLU A 21 -7.70 -5.92 -56.73
C GLU A 21 -8.84 -6.81 -57.23
N ASP A 22 -8.55 -8.02 -57.73
CA ASP A 22 -9.56 -8.99 -58.14
C ASP A 22 -10.41 -9.49 -56.96
N LEU A 23 -9.79 -9.68 -55.79
CA LEU A 23 -10.48 -10.13 -54.59
C LEU A 23 -11.33 -9.00 -53.98
N TYR A 24 -10.92 -7.73 -54.14
CA TYR A 24 -11.76 -6.56 -53.83
C TYR A 24 -12.95 -6.44 -54.76
N ASN A 25 -12.73 -6.56 -56.07
CA ASN A 25 -13.79 -6.49 -57.07
C ASN A 25 -14.82 -7.61 -56.86
N PHE A 26 -14.35 -8.81 -56.49
CA PHE A 26 -15.22 -9.91 -56.12
C PHE A 26 -16.04 -9.61 -54.84
N ALA A 27 -15.41 -9.08 -53.78
CA ALA A 27 -16.12 -8.69 -52.57
C ALA A 27 -17.16 -7.57 -52.81
N ALA A 28 -16.84 -6.60 -53.66
CA ALA A 28 -17.76 -5.52 -54.04
C ALA A 28 -18.96 -6.04 -54.83
N LEU A 29 -18.73 -6.94 -55.80
CA LEU A 29 -19.80 -7.60 -56.56
C LEU A 29 -20.71 -8.46 -55.66
N GLN A 30 -20.15 -9.11 -54.64
CA GLN A 30 -20.95 -9.85 -53.66
C GLN A 30 -21.84 -8.92 -52.83
N GLN A 31 -21.32 -7.76 -52.39
CA GLN A 31 -22.12 -6.77 -51.67
C GLN A 31 -23.24 -6.18 -52.51
N GLU A 32 -23.03 -5.96 -53.81
CA GLU A 32 -24.08 -5.50 -54.73
C GLU A 32 -25.13 -6.57 -55.03
N GLN A 33 -24.77 -7.85 -54.93
CA GLN A 33 -25.66 -9.00 -55.20
C GLN A 33 -26.36 -9.56 -53.95
N LEU A 34 -26.03 -9.05 -52.75
CA LEU A 34 -26.78 -9.33 -51.53
C LEU A 34 -28.16 -8.65 -51.66
N GLY A 35 -29.19 -9.46 -51.90
CA GLY A 35 -30.59 -8.98 -51.94
C GLY A 35 -31.08 -8.52 -50.57
N GLU A 36 -32.36 -8.13 -50.49
CA GLU A 36 -32.98 -7.67 -49.22
C GLU A 36 -32.96 -8.74 -48.11
N GLU A 37 -32.88 -10.03 -48.46
CA GLU A 37 -32.67 -11.17 -47.53
C GLU A 37 -31.62 -12.14 -48.10
N PRO A 38 -30.34 -12.01 -47.69
CA PRO A 38 -29.29 -12.91 -48.16
C PRO A 38 -29.33 -14.27 -47.47
N ASN A 39 -29.00 -15.34 -48.20
CA ASN A 39 -28.97 -16.68 -47.60
C ASN A 39 -27.67 -16.93 -46.80
N ASP A 40 -27.69 -17.93 -45.92
CA ASP A 40 -26.57 -18.25 -45.04
C ASP A 40 -25.26 -18.53 -45.78
N GLU A 41 -25.33 -19.15 -46.96
CA GLU A 41 -24.15 -19.44 -47.79
C GLU A 41 -23.52 -18.15 -48.35
N GLN A 42 -24.34 -17.17 -48.73
CA GLN A 42 -23.88 -15.86 -49.22
C GLN A 42 -23.25 -15.03 -48.11
N ILE A 43 -23.84 -15.05 -46.91
CA ILE A 43 -23.29 -14.34 -45.74
C ILE A 43 -21.95 -14.97 -45.33
N GLU A 44 -21.90 -16.30 -45.22
CA GLU A 44 -20.67 -17.01 -44.84
C GLU A 44 -19.54 -16.83 -45.87
N LEU A 45 -19.88 -16.82 -47.16
CA LEU A 45 -18.94 -16.58 -48.25
C LEU A 45 -18.40 -15.14 -48.23
N ASN A 46 -19.21 -14.15 -47.86
CA ASN A 46 -18.78 -12.76 -47.71
C ASN A 46 -17.81 -12.61 -46.52
N ILE A 47 -18.15 -13.19 -45.37
CA ILE A 47 -17.28 -13.23 -44.19
C ILE A 47 -15.93 -13.86 -44.54
N TYR A 48 -15.95 -14.99 -45.26
CA TYR A 48 -14.74 -15.67 -45.69
C TYR A 48 -13.89 -14.81 -46.64
N THR A 49 -14.53 -14.10 -47.57
CA THR A 49 -13.85 -13.20 -48.52
C THR A 49 -13.19 -12.02 -47.79
N CYS A 50 -13.87 -11.41 -46.81
CA CYS A 50 -13.29 -10.38 -45.94
C CYS A 50 -12.08 -10.91 -45.15
N PHE A 51 -12.16 -12.13 -44.63
CA PHE A 51 -11.03 -12.77 -43.95
C PHE A 51 -9.84 -13.03 -44.89
N LEU A 52 -10.07 -13.46 -46.13
CA LEU A 52 -9.01 -13.62 -47.14
C LEU A 52 -8.39 -12.28 -47.55
N LEU A 53 -9.20 -11.21 -47.68
CA LEU A 53 -8.69 -9.85 -47.88
C LEU A 53 -7.79 -9.43 -46.73
N PHE A 54 -8.18 -9.70 -45.49
CA PHE A 54 -7.32 -9.47 -44.34
C PHE A 54 -6.01 -10.26 -44.45
N LYS A 55 -6.05 -11.57 -44.71
CA LYS A 55 -4.82 -12.40 -44.81
C LYS A 55 -3.86 -11.93 -45.90
N LYS A 56 -4.38 -11.39 -47.01
CA LYS A 56 -3.56 -10.86 -48.12
C LYS A 56 -3.10 -9.42 -47.91
N SER A 57 -3.89 -8.59 -47.23
CA SER A 57 -3.62 -7.15 -47.08
C SER A 57 -3.00 -6.76 -45.74
N LEU A 58 -3.11 -7.62 -44.72
CA LEU A 58 -2.83 -7.35 -43.30
C LEU A 58 -3.59 -6.14 -42.74
N SER A 59 -4.64 -5.68 -43.41
CA SER A 59 -5.49 -4.58 -42.95
C SER A 59 -6.55 -5.10 -41.98
N THR A 60 -6.48 -4.66 -40.72
CA THR A 60 -7.43 -5.04 -39.65
C THR A 60 -8.87 -4.67 -39.98
N LYS A 61 -9.09 -3.63 -40.79
CA LYS A 61 -10.42 -3.20 -41.26
C LYS A 61 -11.25 -4.34 -41.87
N HIS A 62 -10.63 -5.24 -42.64
CA HIS A 62 -11.35 -6.35 -43.28
C HIS A 62 -11.61 -7.50 -42.29
N LEU A 63 -10.76 -7.66 -41.28
CA LEU A 63 -10.95 -8.62 -40.21
C LEU A 63 -12.07 -8.18 -39.27
N GLU A 64 -12.10 -6.89 -38.92
CA GLU A 64 -13.18 -6.26 -38.17
C GLU A 64 -14.52 -6.35 -38.91
N GLN A 65 -14.52 -6.11 -40.23
CA GLN A 65 -15.71 -6.28 -41.05
C GLN A 65 -16.21 -7.74 -41.06
N ALA A 66 -15.31 -8.73 -41.16
CA ALA A 66 -15.67 -10.15 -41.09
C ALA A 66 -16.28 -10.51 -39.72
N ILE A 67 -15.72 -9.98 -38.63
CA ILE A 67 -16.23 -10.18 -37.27
C ILE A 67 -17.62 -9.58 -37.11
N GLN A 68 -17.79 -8.32 -37.51
CA GLN A 68 -19.07 -7.62 -37.44
C GLN A 68 -20.17 -8.34 -38.22
N GLN A 69 -19.86 -8.83 -39.42
CA GLN A 69 -20.80 -9.62 -40.21
C GLN A 69 -21.12 -10.97 -39.54
N THR A 70 -20.14 -11.61 -38.91
CA THR A 70 -20.36 -12.87 -38.17
C THR A 70 -21.23 -12.65 -36.93
N GLU A 71 -21.05 -11.55 -36.21
CA GLU A 71 -21.87 -11.18 -35.05
C GLU A 71 -23.33 -10.93 -35.45
N LEU A 72 -23.56 -10.14 -36.50
CA LEU A 72 -24.91 -9.93 -37.05
C LEU A 72 -25.55 -11.25 -37.49
N TRP A 73 -24.76 -12.10 -38.14
CA TRP A 73 -25.21 -13.42 -38.57
C TRP A 73 -25.55 -14.36 -37.40
N ILE A 74 -24.95 -14.18 -36.22
CA ILE A 74 -25.31 -14.94 -35.01
C ILE A 74 -26.60 -14.41 -34.37
N VAL A 75 -26.82 -13.09 -34.42
CA VAL A 75 -27.97 -12.43 -33.78
C VAL A 75 -29.31 -12.83 -34.41
N GLU A 76 -29.32 -13.16 -35.70
CA GLU A 76 -30.51 -13.62 -36.41
C GLU A 76 -30.99 -15.02 -35.97
N LEU A 77 -30.19 -15.77 -35.20
CA LEU A 77 -30.54 -17.10 -34.71
C LEU A 77 -31.11 -17.11 -33.29
N ALA A 78 -32.14 -17.94 -33.09
CA ALA A 78 -32.60 -18.31 -31.74
C ALA A 78 -31.47 -18.98 -30.93
N ILE A 79 -31.49 -18.79 -29.60
CA ILE A 79 -30.42 -19.22 -28.69
C ILE A 79 -30.16 -20.74 -28.75
N ASP A 80 -31.18 -21.53 -29.07
CA ASP A 80 -31.19 -22.98 -29.18
C ASP A 80 -31.00 -23.49 -30.63
N HIS A 81 -30.74 -22.60 -31.59
CA HIS A 81 -30.56 -22.98 -32.99
C HIS A 81 -29.29 -23.85 -33.16
N PRO A 82 -29.37 -25.00 -33.84
CA PRO A 82 -28.26 -25.95 -33.95
C PRO A 82 -27.00 -25.37 -34.60
N ASP A 83 -27.16 -24.42 -35.53
CA ASP A 83 -26.02 -23.76 -36.20
C ASP A 83 -25.38 -22.62 -35.42
N ARG A 84 -25.97 -22.20 -34.29
CA ARG A 84 -25.46 -21.06 -33.49
C ARG A 84 -24.08 -21.36 -32.90
N ALA A 85 -23.86 -22.58 -32.44
CA ALA A 85 -22.55 -23.02 -31.92
C ALA A 85 -21.46 -22.95 -33.00
N ARG A 86 -21.81 -23.26 -34.25
CA ARG A 86 -20.87 -23.21 -35.39
C ARG A 86 -20.52 -21.77 -35.76
N ARG A 87 -21.50 -20.87 -35.80
CA ARG A 87 -21.24 -19.45 -36.08
C ARG A 87 -20.38 -18.80 -34.98
N LEU A 88 -20.58 -19.19 -33.72
CA LEU A 88 -19.71 -18.79 -32.61
C LEU A 88 -18.27 -19.30 -32.77
N GLN A 89 -18.06 -20.52 -33.28
CA GLN A 89 -16.70 -21.01 -33.58
C GLN A 89 -16.01 -20.18 -34.68
N ILE A 90 -16.76 -19.69 -35.68
CA ILE A 90 -16.23 -18.79 -36.71
C ILE A 90 -15.84 -17.44 -36.06
N LEU A 91 -16.68 -16.90 -35.18
CA LEU A 91 -16.41 -15.66 -34.45
C LEU A 91 -15.18 -15.76 -33.55
N ASP A 92 -15.06 -16.85 -32.78
CA ASP A 92 -13.91 -17.12 -31.91
C ASP A 92 -12.62 -17.25 -32.74
N PHE A 93 -12.69 -17.93 -33.88
CA PHE A 93 -11.57 -18.06 -34.81
C PHE A 93 -11.11 -16.70 -35.33
N LEU A 94 -12.03 -15.85 -35.80
CA LEU A 94 -11.69 -14.51 -36.30
C LEU A 94 -11.15 -13.59 -35.19
N SER A 95 -11.74 -13.66 -34.00
CA SER A 95 -11.33 -12.88 -32.82
C SER A 95 -9.93 -13.26 -32.31
N ALA A 96 -9.56 -14.53 -32.44
CA ALA A 96 -8.19 -14.98 -32.14
C ALA A 96 -7.14 -14.32 -33.05
N TRP A 97 -7.48 -14.02 -34.31
CA TRP A 97 -6.58 -13.30 -35.22
C TRP A 97 -6.39 -11.84 -34.81
N ILE A 98 -7.44 -11.14 -34.33
CA ILE A 98 -7.30 -9.79 -33.74
C ILE A 98 -6.39 -9.84 -32.51
N SER A 99 -6.58 -10.84 -31.66
CA SER A 99 -5.80 -11.00 -30.44
C SER A 99 -4.30 -11.24 -30.75
N GLN A 100 -3.98 -11.97 -31.82
CA GLN A 100 -2.60 -12.20 -32.24
C GLN A 100 -1.92 -10.95 -32.86
N LEU A 101 -2.69 -10.05 -33.48
CA LEU A 101 -2.17 -8.80 -34.07
C LEU A 101 -1.94 -7.69 -33.04
N SER A 102 -2.59 -7.78 -31.87
CA SER A 102 -2.46 -6.81 -30.77
C SER A 102 -1.05 -6.75 -30.12
N PHE A 103 -0.08 -7.51 -30.64
CA PHE A 103 1.33 -7.49 -30.25
C PHE A 103 2.24 -6.61 -31.14
N ILE A 104 1.71 -5.97 -32.19
CA ILE A 104 2.48 -5.06 -33.06
C ILE A 104 1.72 -3.73 -33.26
N SER A 105 2.04 -2.76 -32.39
CA SER A 105 2.02 -1.30 -32.54
C SER A 105 0.75 -0.55 -33.05
N GLU A 106 0.06 0.08 -32.09
CA GLU A 106 -0.33 1.53 -32.00
C GLU A 106 -1.25 2.22 -33.06
N PRO A 107 -1.79 3.44 -32.79
CA PRO A 107 -3.24 3.65 -32.63
C PRO A 107 -3.83 4.67 -33.62
N ASP A 108 -5.07 4.45 -34.05
CA ASP A 108 -6.10 5.47 -34.31
C ASP A 108 -7.22 4.81 -35.09
N ILE A 109 -8.47 5.10 -34.71
CA ILE A 109 -9.57 5.53 -35.58
C ILE A 109 -10.83 5.63 -34.71
N THR A 110 -11.40 6.83 -34.72
CA THR A 110 -12.63 7.24 -34.05
C THR A 110 -13.86 6.61 -34.71
N LEU A 111 -14.67 5.91 -33.90
CA LEU A 111 -16.02 5.42 -34.24
C LEU A 111 -17.00 6.60 -34.37
N GLN A 112 -17.02 7.25 -35.53
CA GLN A 112 -17.99 8.31 -35.82
C GLN A 112 -18.79 8.10 -37.12
N SER A 113 -18.77 6.91 -37.71
CA SER A 113 -19.61 6.59 -38.86
C SER A 113 -20.24 5.22 -38.70
N LEU A 114 -21.52 5.18 -38.31
CA LEU A 114 -22.53 4.20 -38.73
C LEU A 114 -23.82 4.50 -37.95
N GLY A 115 -24.76 5.18 -38.61
CA GLY A 115 -26.07 5.50 -38.05
C GLY A 115 -26.95 4.28 -37.96
N ILE A 116 -27.14 3.76 -36.74
CA ILE A 116 -28.15 2.75 -36.38
C ILE A 116 -28.97 3.32 -35.22
N SER A 117 -30.28 3.03 -35.23
CA SER A 117 -31.35 3.66 -34.43
C SER A 117 -31.18 3.52 -32.91
N GLN A 118 -31.35 4.64 -32.20
CA GLN A 118 -31.01 4.92 -30.79
C GLN A 118 -31.73 4.11 -29.69
N ASP A 119 -32.67 3.22 -30.00
CA ASP A 119 -33.60 2.69 -28.98
C ASP A 119 -33.37 1.22 -28.53
N MET A 120 -32.63 0.38 -29.28
CA MET A 120 -32.43 -1.03 -28.89
C MET A 120 -31.04 -1.36 -28.31
N GLU A 121 -29.99 -0.59 -28.59
CA GLU A 121 -28.64 -0.77 -28.01
C GLU A 121 -28.51 -0.29 -26.55
N ARG A 122 -29.51 0.44 -26.05
CA ARG A 122 -29.40 1.26 -24.84
C ARG A 122 -29.51 0.50 -23.51
N LYS A 123 -29.47 -0.84 -23.49
CA LYS A 123 -30.05 -1.55 -22.34
C LYS A 123 -29.28 -2.60 -21.58
N LEU A 124 -28.02 -3.01 -21.86
CA LEU A 124 -27.19 -3.64 -20.78
C LEU A 124 -25.74 -4.01 -21.16
N ILE A 125 -25.39 -4.15 -22.44
CA ILE A 125 -24.14 -4.86 -22.84
C ILE A 125 -22.94 -3.93 -23.16
N PRO A 126 -23.09 -2.71 -23.73
CA PRO A 126 -21.95 -1.83 -24.02
C PRO A 126 -21.33 -1.11 -22.81
N GLU A 127 -22.12 -0.80 -21.77
CA GLU A 127 -21.63 -0.02 -20.62
C GLU A 127 -20.63 -0.81 -19.78
N VAL A 128 -20.81 -2.13 -19.65
CA VAL A 128 -19.92 -2.99 -18.88
C VAL A 128 -18.55 -3.12 -19.57
N ASP A 129 -18.51 -3.24 -20.90
CA ASP A 129 -17.25 -3.31 -21.67
C ASP A 129 -16.50 -1.96 -21.64
N ILE A 130 -17.20 -0.83 -21.74
CA ILE A 130 -16.60 0.50 -21.59
C ILE A 130 -16.04 0.71 -20.17
N GLN A 131 -16.78 0.32 -19.14
CA GLN A 131 -16.33 0.41 -17.75
C GLN A 131 -15.08 -0.44 -17.51
N GLN A 132 -15.04 -1.67 -18.01
CA GLN A 132 -13.88 -2.56 -17.88
C GLN A 132 -12.65 -2.02 -18.60
N ARG A 133 -12.80 -1.51 -19.84
CA ARG A 133 -11.69 -0.90 -20.59
C ARG A 133 -11.15 0.34 -19.87
N ASN A 134 -12.04 1.20 -19.39
CA ASN A 134 -11.66 2.39 -18.64
C ASN A 134 -10.98 2.04 -17.30
N ASP A 135 -11.46 1.00 -16.61
CA ASP A 135 -10.84 0.52 -15.38
C ASP A 135 -9.41 0.01 -15.63
N GLN A 136 -9.22 -0.82 -16.66
CA GLN A 136 -7.90 -1.30 -17.07
C GLN A 136 -6.95 -0.15 -17.46
N MET A 137 -7.45 0.84 -18.20
CA MET A 137 -6.67 2.02 -18.58
C MET A 137 -6.24 2.83 -17.35
N ALA A 138 -7.16 3.09 -16.42
CA ALA A 138 -6.85 3.81 -15.19
C ALA A 138 -5.89 3.04 -14.29
N ILE A 139 -6.00 1.70 -14.19
CA ILE A 139 -5.02 0.86 -13.48
C ILE A 139 -3.63 0.97 -14.12
N LYS A 140 -3.53 0.99 -15.46
CA LYS A 140 -2.26 1.16 -16.16
C LYS A 140 -1.64 2.53 -15.87
N LEU A 141 -2.44 3.59 -15.88
CA LEU A 141 -1.99 4.94 -15.52
C LEU A 141 -1.55 5.04 -14.06
N MET A 142 -2.27 4.41 -13.13
CA MET A 142 -1.85 4.31 -11.72
C MET A 142 -0.52 3.58 -11.56
N ARG A 143 -0.29 2.48 -12.29
CA ARG A 143 1.01 1.77 -12.27
C ARG A 143 2.14 2.63 -12.84
N ASN A 144 1.87 3.38 -13.92
CA ASN A 144 2.83 4.34 -14.46
C ASN A 144 3.18 5.39 -13.41
N TYR A 145 2.19 5.97 -12.74
CA TYR A 145 2.41 6.88 -11.62
C TYR A 145 3.30 6.26 -10.53
N GLN A 146 3.06 5.01 -10.12
CA GLN A 146 3.89 4.35 -9.12
C GLN A 146 5.35 4.18 -9.55
N GLN A 147 5.61 4.06 -10.85
CA GLN A 147 6.97 3.93 -11.41
C GLN A 147 7.65 5.29 -11.61
N THR A 148 6.92 6.30 -12.09
CA THR A 148 7.50 7.58 -12.54
C THR A 148 7.31 8.72 -11.53
N GLY A 149 6.33 8.62 -10.65
CA GLY A 149 5.93 9.68 -9.71
C GLY A 149 5.22 10.87 -10.34
N VAL A 150 4.90 10.82 -11.65
CA VAL A 150 4.28 11.92 -12.41
C VAL A 150 2.80 12.06 -12.02
N LEU A 151 2.47 13.11 -11.27
CA LEU A 151 1.16 13.28 -10.63
C LEU A 151 0.00 13.43 -11.64
N GLU A 152 0.29 13.94 -12.83
CA GLU A 152 -0.66 14.12 -13.93
C GLU A 152 -1.26 12.77 -14.36
N THR A 153 -0.45 11.71 -14.43
CA THR A 153 -0.93 10.37 -14.80
C THR A 153 -1.90 9.79 -13.77
N LEU A 154 -1.68 10.04 -12.48
CA LEU A 154 -2.63 9.66 -11.43
C LEU A 154 -3.90 10.50 -11.49
N THR A 155 -3.78 11.79 -11.83
CA THR A 155 -4.94 12.69 -11.97
C THR A 155 -5.82 12.27 -13.15
N GLU A 156 -5.21 11.85 -14.26
CA GLU A 156 -5.91 11.30 -15.41
C GLU A 156 -6.61 9.98 -15.06
N ALA A 157 -5.93 9.06 -14.36
CA ALA A 157 -6.52 7.81 -13.87
C ALA A 157 -7.77 8.06 -13.00
N ILE A 158 -7.68 9.02 -12.06
CA ILE A 158 -8.80 9.42 -11.21
C ILE A 158 -9.94 10.01 -12.04
N SER A 159 -9.64 10.81 -13.07
CA SER A 159 -10.66 11.39 -13.96
C SER A 159 -11.44 10.32 -14.72
N ILE A 160 -10.73 9.32 -15.27
CA ILE A 160 -11.34 8.18 -15.97
C ILE A 160 -12.24 7.38 -15.02
N MET A 161 -11.74 7.06 -13.83
CA MET A 161 -12.52 6.32 -12.83
C MET A 161 -13.71 7.12 -12.31
N GLN A 162 -13.55 8.44 -12.13
CA GLN A 162 -14.65 9.30 -11.71
C GLN A 162 -15.76 9.29 -12.76
N ARG A 163 -15.39 9.44 -14.04
CA ARG A 163 -16.33 9.38 -15.15
C ARG A 163 -17.04 8.03 -15.21
N ASN A 164 -16.36 6.93 -14.92
CA ASN A 164 -17.01 5.62 -14.81
C ASN A 164 -18.08 5.60 -13.72
N VAL A 165 -17.76 6.12 -12.53
CA VAL A 165 -18.71 6.18 -11.41
C VAL A 165 -19.90 7.10 -11.75
N ASP A 166 -19.64 8.23 -12.40
CA ASP A 166 -20.69 9.20 -12.78
C ASP A 166 -21.60 8.68 -13.91
N LEU A 167 -21.06 7.92 -14.87
CA LEU A 167 -21.80 7.34 -15.99
C LEU A 167 -22.65 6.13 -15.60
N ALA A 168 -22.21 5.37 -14.59
CA ALA A 168 -22.71 4.04 -14.32
C ALA A 168 -24.09 3.98 -13.62
N GLY A 169 -24.63 5.08 -13.11
CA GLY A 169 -25.96 5.09 -12.49
C GLY A 169 -26.14 3.98 -11.44
N GLU A 170 -27.10 3.05 -11.66
CA GLU A 170 -27.41 1.91 -10.77
C GLU A 170 -26.50 0.67 -10.95
N TYR A 171 -25.72 0.57 -12.04
CA TYR A 171 -24.88 -0.61 -12.34
C TYR A 171 -23.39 -0.29 -12.15
N ILE A 172 -23.02 -0.05 -10.90
CA ILE A 172 -21.63 0.20 -10.52
C ILE A 172 -21.03 -1.08 -9.93
N THR A 173 -19.90 -1.55 -10.48
CA THR A 173 -19.16 -2.65 -9.84
C THR A 173 -18.41 -2.13 -8.60
N PRO A 174 -18.49 -2.82 -7.44
CA PRO A 174 -17.80 -2.38 -6.24
C PRO A 174 -16.28 -2.23 -6.40
N GLY A 175 -15.68 -3.04 -7.29
CA GLY A 175 -14.26 -3.00 -7.62
C GLY A 175 -13.80 -1.65 -8.22
N ILE A 176 -14.55 -1.10 -9.19
CA ILE A 176 -14.22 0.20 -9.82
C ILE A 176 -14.26 1.33 -8.79
N VAL A 177 -15.29 1.31 -7.93
CA VAL A 177 -15.45 2.29 -6.84
C VAL A 177 -14.29 2.18 -5.85
N ASN A 178 -13.95 0.96 -5.45
CA ASN A 178 -12.81 0.75 -4.58
C ASN A 178 -11.48 1.21 -5.22
N ASN A 179 -11.28 0.98 -6.52
CA ASN A 179 -10.09 1.45 -7.24
C ASN A 179 -10.01 2.98 -7.25
N LEU A 180 -11.12 3.67 -7.51
CA LEU A 180 -11.20 5.14 -7.41
C LEU A 180 -10.81 5.63 -6.00
N ALA A 181 -11.34 4.98 -4.95
CA ALA A 181 -10.99 5.32 -3.57
C ALA A 181 -9.49 5.19 -3.29
N VAL A 182 -8.87 4.12 -3.79
CA VAL A 182 -7.42 3.89 -3.67
C VAL A 182 -6.62 4.98 -4.39
N MET A 183 -7.00 5.34 -5.62
CA MET A 183 -6.29 6.38 -6.39
C MET A 183 -6.43 7.78 -5.76
N LEU A 184 -7.63 8.13 -5.28
CA LEU A 184 -7.85 9.37 -4.52
C LEU A 184 -6.98 9.41 -3.27
N GLY A 185 -6.89 8.30 -2.54
CA GLY A 185 -6.02 8.16 -1.39
C GLY A 185 -4.53 8.34 -1.72
N MET A 186 -4.04 7.76 -2.81
CA MET A 186 -2.67 7.98 -3.30
C MET A 186 -2.42 9.46 -3.62
N ARG A 187 -3.38 10.14 -4.27
CA ARG A 187 -3.23 11.58 -4.59
C ARG A 187 -3.22 12.44 -3.33
N PHE A 188 -4.04 12.08 -2.34
CA PHE A 188 -3.99 12.72 -1.03
C PHE A 188 -2.63 12.53 -0.34
N GLU A 189 -2.04 11.33 -0.36
CA GLU A 189 -0.72 11.09 0.25
C GLU A 189 0.38 11.98 -0.36
N ARG A 190 0.24 12.34 -1.64
CA ARG A 190 1.16 13.26 -2.32
C ARG A 190 0.89 14.74 -2.10
N THR A 191 -0.37 15.13 -2.10
CA THR A 191 -0.76 16.55 -2.13
C THR A 191 -1.15 17.09 -0.76
N GLY A 192 -1.56 16.20 0.16
CA GLY A 192 -2.18 16.57 1.43
C GLY A 192 -3.59 17.14 1.29
N ALA A 193 -4.19 17.11 0.09
CA ALA A 193 -5.49 17.72 -0.18
C ALA A 193 -6.63 16.96 0.54
N MET A 194 -7.19 17.54 1.59
CA MET A 194 -8.25 16.90 2.39
C MET A 194 -9.51 16.55 1.57
N GLY A 195 -9.76 17.25 0.47
CA GLY A 195 -10.84 16.90 -0.46
C GLY A 195 -10.69 15.49 -1.03
N ASP A 196 -9.47 15.09 -1.41
CA ASP A 196 -9.20 13.74 -1.93
C ASP A 196 -9.39 12.68 -0.84
N LEU A 197 -8.97 12.94 0.39
CA LEU A 197 -9.17 12.01 1.49
C LEU A 197 -10.65 11.82 1.84
N ASN A 198 -11.43 12.90 1.87
CA ASN A 198 -12.85 12.83 2.14
C ASN A 198 -13.56 12.01 1.06
N ARG A 199 -13.24 12.27 -0.22
CA ARG A 199 -13.79 11.51 -1.34
C ARG A 199 -13.34 10.06 -1.36
N ALA A 200 -12.09 9.76 -0.97
CA ALA A 200 -11.61 8.39 -0.83
C ALA A 200 -12.42 7.61 0.22
N VAL A 201 -12.75 8.24 1.36
CA VAL A 201 -13.61 7.64 2.38
C VAL A 201 -15.02 7.39 1.86
N GLU A 202 -15.65 8.41 1.25
CA GLU A 202 -17.01 8.30 0.69
C GLU A 202 -17.09 7.17 -0.34
N THR A 203 -16.13 7.14 -1.27
CA THR A 203 -16.06 6.16 -2.34
C THR A 203 -15.79 4.75 -1.77
N ALA A 204 -14.87 4.60 -0.82
CA ALA A 204 -14.63 3.30 -0.18
C ALA A 204 -15.85 2.78 0.60
N ASP A 205 -16.63 3.67 1.23
CA ASP A 205 -17.87 3.29 1.92
C ASP A 205 -18.94 2.84 0.92
N MET A 206 -19.08 3.53 -0.21
CA MET A 206 -19.93 3.09 -1.32
C MET A 206 -19.56 1.69 -1.82
N ALA A 207 -18.26 1.41 -2.01
CA ALA A 207 -17.80 0.09 -2.44
C ALA A 207 -18.19 -1.00 -1.43
N VAL A 208 -17.98 -0.76 -0.12
CA VAL A 208 -18.36 -1.70 0.94
C VAL A 208 -19.87 -1.96 0.97
N ASN A 209 -20.68 -0.92 0.78
CA ASN A 209 -22.15 -1.04 0.79
C ASN A 209 -22.67 -1.77 -0.46
N ALA A 210 -22.01 -1.62 -1.60
CA ALA A 210 -22.37 -2.29 -2.85
C ALA A 210 -21.86 -3.74 -2.96
N THR A 211 -20.91 -4.15 -2.12
CA THR A 211 -20.36 -5.51 -2.13
C THR A 211 -21.23 -6.44 -1.27
N PRO A 212 -21.71 -7.60 -1.74
CA PRO A 212 -22.44 -8.57 -0.89
C PRO A 212 -21.64 -9.07 0.31
N GLN A 213 -22.30 -9.54 1.38
CA GLN A 213 -21.63 -9.90 2.65
C GLN A 213 -20.70 -11.11 2.52
N ASP A 214 -21.06 -12.06 1.66
CA ASP A 214 -20.37 -13.31 1.36
C ASP A 214 -19.34 -13.19 0.22
N ASP A 215 -19.22 -12.00 -0.37
CA ASP A 215 -18.26 -11.74 -1.45
C ASP A 215 -16.81 -11.80 -0.93
N PRO A 216 -15.92 -12.56 -1.59
CA PRO A 216 -14.51 -12.68 -1.23
C PRO A 216 -13.75 -11.33 -1.14
N ASP A 217 -14.14 -10.34 -1.94
CA ASP A 217 -13.47 -9.05 -2.03
C ASP A 217 -13.93 -8.05 -0.95
N ARG A 218 -15.04 -8.34 -0.26
CA ARG A 218 -15.60 -7.45 0.79
C ARG A 218 -14.59 -7.15 1.89
N ALA A 219 -13.80 -8.14 2.31
CA ALA A 219 -12.78 -7.95 3.34
C ALA A 219 -11.69 -6.95 2.90
N GLY A 220 -11.32 -6.98 1.61
CA GLY A 220 -10.41 -6.01 1.00
C GLY A 220 -11.00 -4.59 1.02
N HIS A 221 -12.25 -4.43 0.59
CA HIS A 221 -12.93 -3.13 0.60
C HIS A 221 -13.06 -2.56 2.02
N LEU A 222 -13.45 -3.38 2.99
CA LEU A 222 -13.53 -3.00 4.40
C LEU A 222 -12.17 -2.54 4.95
N SER A 223 -11.09 -3.25 4.60
CA SER A 223 -9.74 -2.86 5.01
C SER A 223 -9.32 -1.54 4.38
N ASN A 224 -9.65 -1.28 3.12
CA ASN A 224 -9.33 -0.02 2.44
C ASN A 224 -10.10 1.16 3.07
N LEU A 225 -11.40 0.99 3.32
CA LEU A 225 -12.21 1.96 4.04
C LEU A 225 -11.63 2.28 5.42
N GLY A 226 -11.25 1.25 6.18
CA GLY A 226 -10.61 1.42 7.49
C GLY A 226 -9.29 2.20 7.41
N ASN A 227 -8.48 1.97 6.38
CA ASN A 227 -7.25 2.73 6.18
C ASN A 227 -7.52 4.22 5.91
N TRP A 228 -8.49 4.55 5.07
CA TRP A 228 -8.83 5.94 4.74
C TRP A 228 -9.48 6.67 5.93
N LEU A 229 -10.44 6.04 6.62
CA LEU A 229 -11.02 6.60 7.85
C LEU A 229 -9.95 6.84 8.91
N GLY A 230 -9.05 5.88 9.10
CA GLY A 230 -7.97 6.00 10.06
C GLY A 230 -6.98 7.10 9.69
N MET A 231 -6.72 7.31 8.40
CA MET A 231 -5.93 8.43 7.91
C MET A 231 -6.64 9.78 8.12
N ARG A 232 -7.96 9.84 7.92
CA ARG A 232 -8.78 11.02 8.22
C ARG A 232 -8.75 11.35 9.70
N PHE A 233 -8.90 10.36 10.57
CA PHE A 233 -8.70 10.52 12.01
C PHE A 233 -7.32 11.09 12.35
N LYS A 234 -6.23 10.61 11.74
CA LYS A 234 -4.88 11.16 11.98
C LYS A 234 -4.75 12.63 11.61
N ARG A 235 -5.54 13.11 10.62
CA ARG A 235 -5.54 14.52 10.19
C ARG A 235 -6.48 15.40 11.01
N THR A 236 -7.66 14.90 11.37
CA THR A 236 -8.72 15.69 11.99
C THR A 236 -8.81 15.51 13.50
N GLY A 237 -8.33 14.38 14.02
CA GLY A 237 -8.47 13.98 15.42
C GLY A 237 -9.88 13.57 15.84
N LEU A 238 -10.82 13.45 14.88
CA LEU A 238 -12.23 13.10 15.12
C LEU A 238 -12.39 11.65 15.57
N ILE A 239 -12.93 11.46 16.77
CA ILE A 239 -13.02 10.12 17.37
C ILE A 239 -13.99 9.19 16.63
N ASP A 240 -15.00 9.75 15.96
CA ASP A 240 -15.99 8.97 15.20
C ASP A 240 -15.34 8.24 14.02
N ASP A 241 -14.38 8.87 13.34
CA ASP A 241 -13.57 8.22 12.31
C ASP A 241 -12.78 7.04 12.87
N LEU A 242 -12.21 7.19 14.07
CA LEU A 242 -11.47 6.11 14.72
C LEU A 242 -12.39 4.97 15.15
N ASN A 243 -13.57 5.28 15.69
CA ASN A 243 -14.57 4.27 16.04
C ASN A 243 -15.01 3.49 14.82
N ARG A 244 -15.37 4.20 13.73
CA ARG A 244 -15.77 3.58 12.47
C ARG A 244 -14.64 2.75 11.85
N THR A 245 -13.39 3.23 11.94
CA THR A 245 -12.20 2.48 11.50
C THR A 245 -12.09 1.12 12.21
N ILE A 246 -12.31 1.09 13.53
CA ILE A 246 -12.24 -0.14 14.31
C ILE A 246 -13.38 -1.09 13.96
N GLU A 247 -14.59 -0.57 13.73
CA GLU A 247 -15.74 -1.37 13.28
C GLU A 247 -15.45 -2.06 11.95
N VAL A 248 -15.04 -1.32 10.92
CA VAL A 248 -14.80 -1.89 9.58
C VAL A 248 -13.58 -2.82 9.56
N ALA A 249 -12.55 -2.54 10.37
CA ALA A 249 -11.42 -3.44 10.54
C ALA A 249 -11.83 -4.76 11.23
N ASP A 250 -12.73 -4.71 12.20
CA ASP A 250 -13.28 -5.92 12.83
C ASP A 250 -14.14 -6.72 11.86
N MET A 251 -14.98 -6.05 11.06
CA MET A 251 -15.74 -6.70 9.99
C MET A 251 -14.82 -7.41 8.98
N ALA A 252 -13.71 -6.80 8.58
CA ALA A 252 -12.73 -7.43 7.67
C ALA A 252 -12.08 -8.69 8.29
N VAL A 253 -11.76 -8.65 9.59
CA VAL A 253 -11.26 -9.82 10.32
C VAL A 253 -12.33 -10.91 10.43
N ASN A 254 -13.60 -10.55 10.67
CA ASN A 254 -14.67 -11.54 10.80
C ASN A 254 -15.07 -12.18 9.46
N ALA A 255 -14.91 -11.45 8.35
CA ALA A 255 -15.20 -11.93 7.01
C ALA A 255 -14.12 -12.89 6.43
N THR A 256 -12.95 -13.01 7.08
CA THR A 256 -11.84 -13.83 6.57
C THR A 256 -11.67 -15.15 7.35
N PRO A 257 -11.57 -16.31 6.68
CA PRO A 257 -11.15 -17.55 7.32
C PRO A 257 -9.73 -17.49 7.89
N ARG A 258 -9.37 -18.40 8.81
CA ARG A 258 -8.08 -18.38 9.52
C ARG A 258 -6.85 -18.46 8.61
N ASP A 259 -6.97 -19.18 7.50
CA ASP A 259 -5.96 -19.45 6.48
C ASP A 259 -5.95 -18.41 5.35
N TYR A 260 -6.82 -17.39 5.40
CA TYR A 260 -6.88 -16.35 4.38
C TYR A 260 -5.56 -15.54 4.35
N PRO A 261 -4.90 -15.40 3.18
CA PRO A 261 -3.56 -14.81 3.08
C PRO A 261 -3.39 -13.43 3.74
N ASN A 262 -4.41 -12.57 3.66
CA ASN A 262 -4.34 -11.20 4.20
C ASN A 262 -4.90 -11.08 5.62
N ARG A 263 -5.35 -12.17 6.27
CA ARG A 263 -5.95 -12.11 7.61
C ARG A 263 -4.98 -11.52 8.63
N ALA A 264 -3.70 -11.90 8.57
CA ALA A 264 -2.68 -11.37 9.48
C ALA A 264 -2.55 -9.84 9.37
N ALA A 265 -2.68 -9.29 8.16
CA ALA A 265 -2.66 -7.85 7.93
C ALA A 265 -3.88 -7.15 8.55
N TYR A 266 -5.07 -7.71 8.37
CA TYR A 266 -6.30 -7.16 8.96
C TYR A 266 -6.26 -7.18 10.50
N LEU A 267 -5.78 -8.27 11.10
CA LEU A 267 -5.59 -8.39 12.54
C LEU A 267 -4.58 -7.35 13.08
N ASN A 268 -3.45 -7.17 12.40
CA ASN A 268 -2.45 -6.17 12.77
C ASN A 268 -3.03 -4.74 12.67
N ASN A 269 -3.79 -4.43 11.62
CA ASN A 269 -4.45 -3.13 11.44
C ASN A 269 -5.46 -2.86 12.55
N LEU A 270 -6.34 -3.82 12.86
CA LEU A 270 -7.28 -3.73 13.98
C LEU A 270 -6.56 -3.47 15.31
N GLY A 271 -5.47 -4.20 15.58
CA GLY A 271 -4.66 -3.99 16.77
C GLY A 271 -4.03 -2.60 16.86
N ASN A 272 -3.65 -2.01 15.73
CA ASN A 272 -3.13 -0.65 15.68
C ASN A 272 -4.19 0.40 15.98
N TRP A 273 -5.40 0.25 15.44
CA TRP A 273 -6.50 1.19 15.69
C TRP A 273 -7.05 1.08 17.12
N LEU A 274 -7.17 -0.12 17.67
CA LEU A 274 -7.50 -0.31 19.10
C LEU A 274 -6.45 0.35 20.00
N GLY A 275 -5.17 0.19 19.69
CA GLY A 275 -4.08 0.87 20.42
C GLY A 275 -4.16 2.39 20.30
N ALA A 276 -4.53 2.92 19.14
CA ALA A 276 -4.75 4.36 18.95
C ALA A 276 -5.94 4.87 19.77
N ARG A 277 -7.04 4.12 19.83
CA ARG A 277 -8.22 4.49 20.64
C ARG A 277 -7.91 4.43 22.12
N PHE A 278 -7.21 3.40 22.59
CA PHE A 278 -6.70 3.34 23.96
C PHE A 278 -5.87 4.58 24.33
N LYS A 279 -4.98 5.07 23.47
CA LYS A 279 -4.20 6.29 23.76
C LYS A 279 -5.09 7.54 23.95
N ARG A 280 -6.29 7.56 23.38
CA ARG A 280 -7.24 8.68 23.47
C ARG A 280 -8.24 8.53 24.62
N THR A 281 -8.71 7.31 24.88
CA THR A 281 -9.79 7.02 25.84
C THR A 281 -9.30 6.43 27.14
N ASN A 282 -8.05 5.94 27.17
CA ASN A 282 -7.47 5.14 28.24
C ASN A 282 -8.27 3.85 28.54
N SER A 283 -9.04 3.34 27.58
CA SER A 283 -9.84 2.11 27.74
C SER A 283 -8.96 0.86 27.81
N MET A 284 -8.95 0.21 28.97
CA MET A 284 -8.21 -1.04 29.16
C MET A 284 -8.73 -2.20 28.30
N ASP A 285 -10.03 -2.20 27.96
CA ASP A 285 -10.61 -3.20 27.06
C ASP A 285 -10.03 -3.09 25.65
N ASP A 286 -9.83 -1.85 25.16
CA ASP A 286 -9.17 -1.61 23.88
C ASP A 286 -7.73 -2.10 23.91
N LEU A 287 -6.98 -1.82 24.97
CA LEU A 287 -5.59 -2.27 25.10
C LEU A 287 -5.48 -3.80 25.17
N ASN A 288 -6.32 -4.44 25.98
CA ASN A 288 -6.37 -5.90 26.11
C ASN A 288 -6.70 -6.55 24.76
N ARG A 289 -7.70 -6.01 24.05
CA ARG A 289 -8.07 -6.50 22.71
C ARG A 289 -6.97 -6.23 21.69
N ALA A 290 -6.31 -5.08 21.75
CA ALA A 290 -5.20 -4.73 20.86
C ALA A 290 -4.02 -5.72 20.98
N VAL A 291 -3.67 -6.12 22.21
CA VAL A 291 -2.65 -7.16 22.46
C VAL A 291 -3.11 -8.49 21.88
N LYS A 292 -4.36 -8.91 22.16
CA LYS A 292 -4.91 -10.19 21.68
C LYS A 292 -4.89 -10.30 20.14
N VAL A 293 -5.35 -9.28 19.42
CA VAL A 293 -5.41 -9.35 17.95
C VAL A 293 -4.02 -9.21 17.32
N ALA A 294 -3.09 -8.48 17.94
CA ALA A 294 -1.70 -8.42 17.48
C ALA A 294 -0.99 -9.77 17.66
N ASP A 295 -1.24 -10.46 18.77
CA ASP A 295 -0.76 -11.82 19.00
C ASP A 295 -1.31 -12.79 17.94
N MET A 296 -2.61 -12.73 17.67
CA MET A 296 -3.21 -13.50 16.58
C MET A 296 -2.59 -13.20 15.21
N ALA A 297 -2.24 -11.94 14.93
CA ALA A 297 -1.56 -11.56 13.68
C ALA A 297 -0.17 -12.18 13.56
N VAL A 298 0.60 -12.21 14.67
CA VAL A 298 1.93 -12.81 14.74
C VAL A 298 1.87 -14.33 14.57
N ASN A 299 0.80 -14.98 15.05
CA ASN A 299 0.59 -16.42 14.92
C ASN A 299 0.03 -16.82 13.54
N ALA A 300 -0.61 -15.90 12.82
CA ALA A 300 -1.17 -16.16 11.49
C ALA A 300 -0.18 -15.93 10.33
N ILE A 301 0.95 -15.26 10.59
CA ILE A 301 1.95 -14.91 9.57
C ILE A 301 3.09 -15.93 9.55
N PHE A 302 3.51 -16.37 8.35
CA PHE A 302 4.64 -17.29 8.19
C PHE A 302 5.97 -16.68 8.68
N GLN A 303 6.90 -17.54 9.11
CA GLN A 303 8.18 -17.12 9.69
C GLN A 303 9.03 -16.28 8.72
N ASP A 304 9.04 -16.61 7.43
CA ASP A 304 9.85 -15.92 6.43
C ASP A 304 9.14 -14.74 5.76
N HIS A 305 7.93 -14.39 6.22
CA HIS A 305 7.14 -13.33 5.61
C HIS A 305 7.77 -11.94 5.90
N PRO A 306 7.96 -11.07 4.89
CA PRO A 306 8.63 -9.76 5.07
C PRO A 306 8.06 -8.87 6.18
N ASN A 307 6.73 -8.89 6.35
CA ASN A 307 6.04 -8.09 7.37
C ASN A 307 6.08 -8.67 8.80
N ARG A 308 6.59 -9.89 9.00
CA ARG A 308 6.56 -10.55 10.32
C ARG A 308 7.27 -9.75 11.39
N THR A 309 8.44 -9.19 11.08
CA THR A 309 9.21 -8.32 11.98
C THR A 309 8.39 -7.11 12.45
N THR A 310 7.65 -6.48 11.53
CA THR A 310 6.78 -5.35 11.87
C THR A 310 5.67 -5.77 12.83
N TYR A 311 5.07 -6.96 12.64
CA TYR A 311 3.97 -7.42 13.50
C TYR A 311 4.47 -7.78 14.90
N LEU A 312 5.63 -8.45 15.00
CA LEU A 312 6.29 -8.73 16.28
C LEU A 312 6.61 -7.44 17.04
N ASN A 313 7.17 -6.42 16.37
CA ASN A 313 7.45 -5.13 17.00
C ASN A 313 6.17 -4.40 17.43
N ASN A 314 5.09 -4.49 16.64
CA ASN A 314 3.78 -3.92 17.01
C ASN A 314 3.16 -4.62 18.22
N LEU A 315 3.30 -5.95 18.33
CA LEU A 315 2.89 -6.70 19.51
C LEU A 315 3.72 -6.26 20.73
N GLY A 316 5.05 -6.19 20.60
CA GLY A 316 5.96 -5.70 21.64
C GLY A 316 5.58 -4.31 22.16
N ASN A 317 5.23 -3.37 21.27
CA ASN A 317 4.76 -2.04 21.65
C ASN A 317 3.47 -2.09 22.49
N LYS A 318 2.53 -2.98 22.16
CA LYS A 318 1.24 -3.10 22.88
C LYS A 318 1.42 -3.77 24.25
N LEU A 319 2.27 -4.78 24.32
CA LEU A 319 2.65 -5.42 25.57
C LEU A 319 3.35 -4.44 26.52
N GLU A 320 4.25 -3.61 25.99
CA GLU A 320 4.91 -2.55 26.75
C GLU A 320 3.91 -1.50 27.26
N MET A 321 2.99 -1.01 26.42
CA MET A 321 1.90 -0.12 26.86
C MET A 321 1.04 -0.76 27.98
N ARG A 322 0.77 -2.07 27.89
CA ARG A 322 0.03 -2.79 28.92
C ARG A 322 0.83 -2.91 30.21
N PHE A 323 2.12 -3.22 30.11
CA PHE A 323 3.03 -3.20 31.26
C PHE A 323 3.04 -1.82 31.94
N GLU A 324 3.11 -0.72 31.19
CA GLU A 324 3.07 0.63 31.77
C GLU A 324 1.79 0.94 32.54
N ARG A 325 0.66 0.31 32.16
CA ARG A 325 -0.63 0.52 32.82
C ARG A 325 -0.86 -0.35 34.05
N ILE A 326 -0.51 -1.63 33.99
CA ILE A 326 -0.83 -2.60 35.04
C ILE A 326 0.39 -3.15 35.79
N GLY A 327 1.60 -2.80 35.36
CA GLY A 327 2.86 -3.20 36.02
C GLY A 327 3.23 -4.68 35.87
N SER A 328 2.51 -5.45 35.04
CA SER A 328 2.72 -6.88 34.86
C SER A 328 4.03 -7.19 34.14
N ILE A 329 4.98 -7.76 34.88
CA ILE A 329 6.32 -8.11 34.39
C ILE A 329 6.26 -9.12 33.24
N ASP A 330 5.25 -10.00 33.21
CA ASP A 330 5.08 -10.98 32.13
C ASP A 330 4.85 -10.31 30.78
N ASN A 331 4.09 -9.20 30.74
CA ASN A 331 3.94 -8.44 29.50
C ASN A 331 5.28 -7.83 29.07
N LEU A 332 6.10 -7.35 30.00
CA LEU A 332 7.41 -6.79 29.66
C LEU A 332 8.39 -7.86 29.19
N ASN A 333 8.40 -9.03 29.85
CA ASN A 333 9.20 -10.18 29.43
C ASN A 333 8.80 -10.62 28.03
N TYR A 334 7.51 -10.75 27.77
CA TYR A 334 7.02 -11.14 26.47
C TYR A 334 7.29 -10.07 25.41
N ALA A 335 7.21 -8.77 25.75
CA ALA A 335 7.60 -7.69 24.85
C ALA A 335 9.08 -7.77 24.44
N VAL A 336 9.98 -8.10 25.38
CA VAL A 336 11.40 -8.32 25.09
C VAL A 336 11.56 -9.52 24.16
N GLU A 337 10.94 -10.65 24.47
CA GLU A 337 11.02 -11.89 23.68
C GLU A 337 10.59 -11.68 22.22
N VAL A 338 9.40 -11.15 21.97
CA VAL A 338 8.89 -10.97 20.61
C VAL A 338 9.73 -9.98 19.80
N THR A 339 10.33 -8.99 20.46
CA THR A 339 11.19 -8.00 19.81
C THR A 339 12.58 -8.57 19.51
N ASP A 340 13.12 -9.40 20.40
CA ASP A 340 14.38 -10.11 20.18
C ASP A 340 14.27 -11.05 18.98
N ILE A 341 13.16 -11.81 18.88
CA ILE A 341 12.83 -12.62 17.69
C ILE A 341 12.79 -11.74 16.43
N ALA A 342 12.15 -10.56 16.50
CA ALA A 342 12.03 -9.65 15.37
C ALA A 342 13.39 -9.14 14.88
N VAL A 343 14.28 -8.78 15.82
CA VAL A 343 15.64 -8.30 15.54
C VAL A 343 16.53 -9.40 14.97
N ASN A 344 16.39 -10.64 15.45
CA ASN A 344 17.18 -11.77 14.95
C ASN A 344 16.73 -12.23 13.55
N ALA A 345 15.48 -11.98 13.17
CA ALA A 345 14.94 -12.35 11.86
C ALA A 345 15.17 -11.29 10.77
N ILE A 346 15.41 -10.03 11.14
CA ILE A 346 15.55 -8.95 10.17
C ILE A 346 16.97 -8.91 9.59
N SER A 347 17.10 -8.76 8.26
CA SER A 347 18.41 -8.58 7.61
C SER A 347 19.11 -7.32 8.14
N GLN A 348 20.45 -7.36 8.20
CA GLN A 348 21.27 -6.22 8.63
C GLN A 348 21.13 -5.00 7.72
N ASP A 349 20.82 -5.20 6.43
CA ASP A 349 20.64 -4.11 5.47
C ASP A 349 19.20 -3.58 5.46
N HIS A 350 18.31 -4.11 6.28
CA HIS A 350 16.91 -3.73 6.26
C HIS A 350 16.70 -2.32 6.87
N PRO A 351 16.00 -1.39 6.19
CA PRO A 351 15.84 0.00 6.65
C PRO A 351 15.30 0.16 8.08
N ASN A 352 14.44 -0.77 8.51
CA ASN A 352 13.83 -0.77 9.84
C ASN A 352 14.64 -1.51 10.92
N GLN A 353 15.77 -2.17 10.60
CA GLN A 353 16.54 -2.95 11.59
C GLN A 353 16.93 -2.06 12.76
N ALA A 354 17.49 -0.91 12.41
CA ALA A 354 18.04 0.02 13.36
C ALA A 354 16.92 0.53 14.33
N ALA A 355 15.69 0.72 13.84
CA ALA A 355 14.56 1.10 14.69
C ALA A 355 14.12 -0.03 15.63
N CYS A 356 14.11 -1.28 15.15
CA CYS A 356 13.78 -2.46 15.97
C CYS A 356 14.80 -2.67 17.10
N LEU A 357 16.11 -2.54 16.80
CA LEU A 357 17.17 -2.61 17.80
C LEU A 357 17.03 -1.53 18.88
N ASN A 358 16.72 -0.30 18.50
CA ASN A 358 16.48 0.78 19.46
C ASN A 358 15.26 0.49 20.37
N ASN A 359 14.19 -0.10 19.83
CA ASN A 359 13.04 -0.51 20.64
C ASN A 359 13.40 -1.65 21.60
N LEU A 360 14.17 -2.64 21.14
CA LEU A 360 14.65 -3.73 21.98
C LEU A 360 15.51 -3.22 23.15
N GLY A 361 16.42 -2.28 22.87
CA GLY A 361 17.26 -1.68 23.92
C GLY A 361 16.45 -0.89 24.95
N ASN A 362 15.42 -0.16 24.51
CA ASN A 362 14.50 0.51 25.42
C ASN A 362 13.76 -0.48 26.33
N ARG A 363 13.31 -1.61 25.78
CA ARG A 363 12.64 -2.68 26.55
C ARG A 363 13.57 -3.33 27.56
N PHE A 364 14.80 -3.65 27.17
CA PHE A 364 15.82 -4.14 28.11
C PHE A 364 16.09 -3.13 29.22
N LYS A 365 16.26 -1.85 28.90
CA LYS A 365 16.43 -0.79 29.91
C LYS A 365 15.21 -0.66 30.82
N THR A 366 13.99 -0.81 30.30
CA THR A 366 12.77 -0.81 31.12
C THR A 366 12.73 -2.02 32.04
N ARG A 367 13.13 -3.21 31.55
CA ARG A 367 13.21 -4.42 32.36
C ARG A 367 14.29 -4.30 33.44
N PHE A 368 15.47 -3.79 33.11
CA PHE A 368 16.52 -3.45 34.07
C PHE A 368 16.01 -2.53 35.18
N LYS A 369 15.27 -1.46 34.85
CA LYS A 369 14.72 -0.55 35.88
C LYS A 369 13.76 -1.25 36.84
N ARG A 370 13.14 -2.36 36.43
CA ARG A 370 12.19 -3.13 37.25
C ARG A 370 12.85 -4.27 38.02
N THR A 371 13.82 -4.95 37.41
CA THR A 371 14.44 -6.17 37.97
C THR A 371 15.78 -5.90 38.61
N GLY A 372 16.45 -4.82 38.24
CA GLY A 372 17.84 -4.53 38.58
C GLY A 372 18.87 -5.40 37.84
N SER A 373 18.45 -6.22 36.87
CA SER A 373 19.30 -7.19 36.16
C SER A 373 20.39 -6.51 35.33
N ILE A 374 21.65 -6.66 35.72
CA ILE A 374 22.76 -6.07 34.99
C ILE A 374 22.89 -6.61 33.56
N ASP A 375 22.47 -7.86 33.33
CA ASP A 375 22.47 -8.48 32.00
C ASP A 375 21.52 -7.74 31.05
N ASP A 376 20.36 -7.29 31.53
CA ASP A 376 19.45 -6.46 30.74
C ASP A 376 20.10 -5.13 30.38
N LEU A 377 20.81 -4.50 31.32
CA LEU A 377 21.49 -3.24 31.04
C LEU A 377 22.64 -3.42 30.04
N ASN A 378 23.39 -4.51 30.14
CA ASN A 378 24.44 -4.87 29.18
C ASN A 378 23.85 -5.08 27.78
N ARG A 379 22.76 -5.86 27.69
CA ARG A 379 22.05 -6.11 26.42
C ARG A 379 21.46 -4.82 25.84
N ALA A 380 20.93 -3.92 26.69
CA ALA A 380 20.47 -2.61 26.25
C ALA A 380 21.59 -1.82 25.57
N VAL A 381 22.76 -1.69 26.22
CA VAL A 381 23.93 -0.98 25.66
C VAL A 381 24.39 -1.61 24.35
N GLU A 382 24.50 -2.95 24.30
CA GLU A 382 24.90 -3.70 23.11
C GLU A 382 23.99 -3.38 21.92
N VAL A 383 22.67 -3.54 22.06
CA VAL A 383 21.74 -3.31 20.95
C VAL A 383 21.61 -1.83 20.56
N ALA A 384 21.83 -0.90 21.50
CA ALA A 384 21.93 0.53 21.16
C ALA A 384 23.15 0.83 20.30
N ASP A 385 24.31 0.25 20.62
CA ASP A 385 25.54 0.47 19.86
C ASP A 385 25.36 -0.05 18.43
N ILE A 386 24.79 -1.26 18.26
CA ILE A 386 24.42 -1.80 16.94
C ILE A 386 23.42 -0.87 16.24
N ALA A 387 22.39 -0.37 16.93
CA ALA A 387 21.40 0.54 16.34
C ALA A 387 22.00 1.87 15.87
N VAL A 388 22.99 2.40 16.58
CA VAL A 388 23.73 3.63 16.22
C VAL A 388 24.61 3.38 15.00
N ASN A 389 25.30 2.24 14.95
CA ASN A 389 26.19 1.89 13.84
C ASN A 389 25.41 1.58 12.55
N ALA A 390 24.21 0.99 12.67
CA ALA A 390 23.32 0.70 11.53
C ALA A 390 22.57 1.94 11.01
N THR A 391 22.75 3.11 11.62
CA THR A 391 22.02 4.33 11.23
C THR A 391 22.96 5.30 10.50
N PRO A 392 22.61 5.76 9.28
CA PRO A 392 23.39 6.77 8.59
C PRO A 392 23.57 8.04 9.43
N ARG A 393 24.74 8.68 9.33
CA ARG A 393 25.10 9.81 10.20
C ARG A 393 24.15 11.01 10.08
N ASP A 394 23.61 11.22 8.89
CA ASP A 394 22.67 12.27 8.52
C ASP A 394 21.20 11.89 8.75
N HIS A 395 20.93 10.65 9.19
CA HIS A 395 19.57 10.18 9.41
C HIS A 395 18.93 10.94 10.60
N PRO A 396 17.67 11.41 10.49
CA PRO A 396 17.02 12.24 11.53
C PRO A 396 16.99 11.60 12.93
N ASN A 397 16.91 10.27 13.00
CA ASN A 397 16.89 9.53 14.26
C ASN A 397 18.28 9.25 14.86
N GLN A 398 19.39 9.61 14.21
CA GLN A 398 20.73 9.29 14.67
C GLN A 398 21.04 9.92 16.02
N ALA A 399 20.73 11.21 16.17
CA ALA A 399 20.88 11.94 17.43
C ALA A 399 20.14 11.27 18.60
N ASN A 400 18.90 10.81 18.37
CA ASN A 400 18.08 10.17 19.40
C ASN A 400 18.68 8.83 19.85
N ARG A 401 19.23 8.04 18.92
CA ARG A 401 19.85 6.74 19.23
C ARG A 401 21.17 6.90 19.97
N LEU A 402 22.01 7.85 19.54
CA LEU A 402 23.22 8.23 20.27
C LEU A 402 22.88 8.69 21.69
N ASN A 403 21.85 9.53 21.84
CA ASN A 403 21.39 9.96 23.15
C ASN A 403 20.92 8.80 24.04
N ASN A 404 20.21 7.82 23.49
CA ASN A 404 19.81 6.61 24.21
C ASN A 404 21.03 5.79 24.65
N LEU A 405 21.99 5.56 23.74
CA LEU A 405 23.24 4.85 24.04
C LEU A 405 24.02 5.54 25.17
N GLY A 406 24.21 6.86 25.08
CA GLY A 406 24.89 7.65 26.12
C GLY A 406 24.21 7.53 27.49
N ASN A 407 22.88 7.55 27.53
CA ASN A 407 22.12 7.37 28.76
C ASN A 407 22.24 5.96 29.35
N TRP A 408 22.26 4.92 28.51
CA TRP A 408 22.40 3.54 29.00
C TRP A 408 23.82 3.24 29.46
N LEU A 409 24.83 3.80 28.79
CA LEU A 409 26.22 3.77 29.25
C LEU A 409 26.38 4.47 30.59
N GLY A 410 25.80 5.67 30.75
CA GLY A 410 25.82 6.39 32.02
C GLY A 410 25.10 5.62 33.15
N MET A 411 23.96 5.00 32.84
CA MET A 411 23.27 4.11 33.78
C MET A 411 24.11 2.87 34.15
N ARG A 412 24.87 2.32 33.20
CA ARG A 412 25.79 1.19 33.46
C ARG A 412 26.95 1.64 34.33
N PHE A 413 27.51 2.81 34.05
CA PHE A 413 28.49 3.46 34.91
C PHE A 413 27.99 3.63 36.36
N ASP A 414 26.76 4.13 36.57
CA ASP A 414 26.22 4.32 37.92
C ASP A 414 26.15 2.99 38.71
N ARG A 415 26.04 1.86 38.01
CA ARG A 415 25.96 0.52 38.61
C ARG A 415 27.31 -0.15 38.79
N THR A 416 28.24 0.05 37.86
CA THR A 416 29.52 -0.65 37.80
C THR A 416 30.70 0.21 38.27
N ASN A 417 30.50 1.52 38.36
CA ASN A 417 31.54 2.54 38.52
C ASN A 417 32.61 2.53 37.42
N SER A 418 32.34 1.92 36.26
CA SER A 418 33.28 1.79 35.13
C SER A 418 33.58 3.13 34.46
N ILE A 419 34.79 3.65 34.65
CA ILE A 419 35.21 4.92 34.03
C ILE A 419 35.18 4.84 32.49
N ASP A 420 35.37 3.66 31.91
CA ASP A 420 35.28 3.46 30.45
C ASP A 420 33.86 3.72 29.94
N ASP A 421 32.83 3.29 30.69
CA ASP A 421 31.43 3.58 30.36
C ASP A 421 31.13 5.07 30.45
N LEU A 422 31.65 5.76 31.47
CA LEU A 422 31.49 7.20 31.61
C LEU A 422 32.16 7.96 30.46
N ASN A 423 33.39 7.58 30.10
CA ASN A 423 34.12 8.17 28.99
C ASN A 423 33.39 7.93 27.66
N ARG A 424 32.87 6.72 27.44
CA ARG A 424 32.09 6.39 26.25
C ARG A 424 30.75 7.14 26.22
N ALA A 425 30.07 7.31 27.36
CA ALA A 425 28.86 8.12 27.45
C ALA A 425 29.10 9.58 27.04
N ILE A 426 30.21 10.17 27.51
CA ILE A 426 30.63 11.52 27.13
C ILE A 426 30.96 11.59 25.64
N GLU A 427 31.70 10.62 25.09
CA GLU A 427 32.04 10.57 23.66
C GLU A 427 30.77 10.53 22.80
N VAL A 428 29.86 9.61 23.08
CA VAL A 428 28.61 9.45 22.34
C VAL A 428 27.71 10.69 22.47
N ALA A 429 27.64 11.31 23.66
CA ALA A 429 26.90 12.55 23.86
C ALA A 429 27.49 13.72 23.05
N ASN A 430 28.83 13.82 22.95
CA ASN A 430 29.48 14.81 22.08
C ASN A 430 29.13 14.57 20.60
N ILE A 431 29.16 13.31 20.14
CA ILE A 431 28.77 12.97 18.76
C ILE A 431 27.31 13.37 18.50
N ALA A 432 26.41 13.11 19.46
CA ALA A 432 25.00 13.49 19.35
C ALA A 432 24.81 15.01 19.21
N VAL A 433 25.51 15.80 20.03
CA VAL A 433 25.47 17.28 19.97
C VAL A 433 25.98 17.80 18.63
N ASN A 434 27.05 17.21 18.10
CA ASN A 434 27.66 17.63 16.83
C ASN A 434 26.82 17.24 15.62
N ALA A 435 26.15 16.08 15.65
CA ALA A 435 25.27 15.61 14.59
C ALA A 435 23.90 16.32 14.56
N THR A 436 23.51 16.97 15.65
CA THR A 436 22.18 17.61 15.78
C THR A 436 22.25 19.07 15.35
N PRO A 437 21.49 19.54 14.34
CA PRO A 437 21.44 20.95 13.94
C PRO A 437 21.12 21.90 15.10
N ARG A 438 21.57 23.16 15.03
CA ARG A 438 21.46 24.14 16.14
C ARG A 438 20.02 24.42 16.57
N ASP A 439 19.11 24.42 15.61
CA ASP A 439 17.67 24.67 15.74
C ASP A 439 16.84 23.41 16.00
N HIS A 440 17.47 22.24 16.03
CA HIS A 440 16.75 20.98 16.20
C HIS A 440 16.24 20.81 17.65
N PRO A 441 14.95 20.44 17.86
CA PRO A 441 14.33 20.37 19.19
C PRO A 441 15.09 19.50 20.21
N ASN A 442 15.74 18.44 19.75
CA ASN A 442 16.45 17.50 20.63
C ASN A 442 17.87 17.94 21.01
N ARG A 443 18.38 19.05 20.46
CA ARG A 443 19.75 19.52 20.75
C ARG A 443 19.93 19.85 22.23
N ALA A 444 18.93 20.48 22.84
CA ALA A 444 18.91 20.82 24.26
C ALA A 444 19.11 19.58 25.15
N GLY A 445 18.40 18.49 24.83
CA GLY A 445 18.49 17.23 25.56
C GLY A 445 19.89 16.59 25.45
N CYS A 446 20.47 16.61 24.25
CA CYS A 446 21.82 16.08 24.03
C CYS A 446 22.88 16.89 24.81
N LEU A 447 22.78 18.22 24.77
CA LEU A 447 23.68 19.13 25.51
C LEU A 447 23.55 18.95 27.02
N SER A 448 22.32 18.82 27.53
CA SER A 448 22.05 18.55 28.95
C SER A 448 22.68 17.24 29.40
N ASN A 449 22.56 16.16 28.60
CA ASN A 449 23.16 14.87 28.93
C ASN A 449 24.69 14.93 28.88
N LEU A 450 25.26 15.62 27.89
CA LEU A 450 26.70 15.89 27.84
C LEU A 450 27.18 16.61 29.11
N GLY A 451 26.50 17.70 29.50
CA GLY A 451 26.82 18.44 30.72
C GLY A 451 26.77 17.56 31.97
N SER A 452 25.74 16.73 32.09
CA SER A 452 25.58 15.79 33.22
C SER A 452 26.72 14.77 33.30
N TRP A 453 27.08 14.12 32.19
CA TRP A 453 28.14 13.11 32.19
C TRP A 453 29.53 13.72 32.41
N VAL A 454 29.81 14.86 31.80
CA VAL A 454 31.08 15.57 32.02
C VAL A 454 31.17 16.07 33.46
N GLY A 455 30.10 16.61 34.04
CA GLY A 455 30.04 17.02 35.44
C GLY A 455 30.22 15.84 36.40
N THR A 456 29.68 14.67 36.05
CA THR A 456 29.91 13.42 36.78
C THR A 456 31.38 13.01 36.73
N ARG A 457 32.06 13.18 35.59
CA ARG A 457 33.50 12.91 35.48
C ARG A 457 34.31 13.90 36.30
N PHE A 458 33.97 15.19 36.28
CA PHE A 458 34.57 16.20 37.16
C PHE A 458 34.48 15.79 38.64
N LYS A 459 33.29 15.37 39.12
CA LYS A 459 33.11 14.93 40.52
C LYS A 459 34.04 13.77 40.92
N ARG A 460 34.53 12.98 39.95
CA ARG A 460 35.46 11.87 40.18
C ARG A 460 36.93 12.22 39.98
N THR A 461 37.25 13.07 39.01
CA THR A 461 38.63 13.38 38.61
C THR A 461 39.12 14.71 39.17
N ASN A 462 38.22 15.56 39.65
CA ASN A 462 38.44 16.95 40.02
C ASN A 462 39.08 17.79 38.89
N SER A 463 38.84 17.41 37.63
CA SER A 463 39.35 18.12 36.44
C SER A 463 38.58 19.40 36.18
N MET A 464 39.22 20.56 36.35
CA MET A 464 38.61 21.86 36.08
C MET A 464 38.20 22.02 34.61
N ASP A 465 38.89 21.36 33.68
CA ASP A 465 38.49 21.33 32.27
C ASP A 465 37.14 20.65 32.07
N ASP A 466 36.88 19.58 32.81
CA ASP A 466 35.57 18.92 32.79
C ASP A 466 34.50 19.81 33.41
N LEU A 467 34.79 20.49 34.53
CA LEU A 467 33.84 21.43 35.12
C LEU A 467 33.44 22.54 34.13
N ASN A 468 34.43 23.17 33.48
CA ASN A 468 34.19 24.22 32.49
C ASN A 468 33.35 23.71 31.32
N ARG A 469 33.67 22.53 30.80
CA ARG A 469 32.91 21.89 29.70
C ARG A 469 31.49 21.51 30.12
N ALA A 470 31.29 21.05 31.35
CA ALA A 470 29.97 20.71 31.87
C ALA A 470 29.07 21.95 31.96
N VAL A 471 29.61 23.04 32.51
CA VAL A 471 28.93 24.35 32.61
C VAL A 471 28.64 24.93 31.23
N GLU A 472 29.58 24.84 30.29
CA GLU A 472 29.37 25.29 28.91
C GLU A 472 28.21 24.53 28.25
N ALA A 473 28.22 23.19 28.32
CA ALA A 473 27.17 22.37 27.74
C ALA A 473 25.80 22.63 28.39
N ALA A 474 25.75 22.77 29.72
CA ALA A 474 24.52 23.10 30.45
C ALA A 474 23.98 24.50 30.08
N ASN A 475 24.86 25.51 30.00
CA ASN A 475 24.48 26.85 29.55
C ASN A 475 23.92 26.84 28.12
N MET A 476 24.58 26.13 27.21
CA MET A 476 24.09 25.97 25.85
C MET A 476 22.72 25.29 25.82
N ALA A 477 22.48 24.26 26.64
CA ALA A 477 21.19 23.58 26.73
C ALA A 477 20.07 24.53 27.17
N VAL A 478 20.33 25.38 28.18
CA VAL A 478 19.38 26.40 28.65
C VAL A 478 19.10 27.43 27.56
N ASN A 479 20.14 27.94 26.89
CA ASN A 479 20.02 29.00 25.88
C ASN A 479 19.22 28.57 24.63
N VAL A 480 19.31 27.30 24.22
CA VAL A 480 18.55 26.79 23.06
C VAL A 480 17.12 26.36 23.42
N THR A 481 16.75 26.36 24.71
CA THR A 481 15.45 25.89 25.17
C THR A 481 14.48 27.07 25.31
N PRO A 482 13.32 27.07 24.61
CA PRO A 482 12.31 28.11 24.78
C PRO A 482 11.82 28.21 26.23
N GLN A 483 11.47 29.42 26.69
CA GLN A 483 11.03 29.69 28.07
C GLN A 483 9.78 28.92 28.53
N ASN A 484 9.02 28.34 27.62
CA ASN A 484 7.82 27.55 27.94
C ASN A 484 8.04 26.04 27.72
N HIS A 485 9.28 25.60 27.50
CA HIS A 485 9.56 24.21 27.24
C HIS A 485 9.46 23.38 28.55
N PRO A 486 8.76 22.22 28.55
CA PRO A 486 8.54 21.42 29.76
C PRO A 486 9.81 21.02 30.51
N ASN A 487 10.93 20.83 29.78
CA ASN A 487 12.21 20.42 30.37
C ASN A 487 13.11 21.61 30.78
N GLN A 488 12.69 22.86 30.63
CA GLN A 488 13.55 24.01 30.95
C GLN A 488 14.00 24.00 32.42
N ALA A 489 13.09 23.66 33.35
CA ALA A 489 13.42 23.54 34.77
C ALA A 489 14.49 22.47 35.03
N ALA A 490 14.44 21.33 34.31
CA ALA A 490 15.44 20.29 34.43
C ALA A 490 16.82 20.75 33.92
N TYR A 491 16.86 21.50 32.82
CA TYR A 491 18.12 22.03 32.27
C TYR A 491 18.73 23.12 33.17
N LEU A 492 17.89 23.98 33.76
CA LEU A 492 18.34 24.95 34.76
C LEU A 492 18.87 24.27 36.03
N ASN A 493 18.22 23.20 36.48
CA ASN A 493 18.72 22.40 37.60
C ASN A 493 20.09 21.77 37.29
N ASN A 494 20.29 21.28 36.07
CA ASN A 494 21.59 20.74 35.65
C ASN A 494 22.69 21.80 35.55
N LEU A 495 22.34 23.06 35.26
CA LEU A 495 23.29 24.17 35.30
C LEU A 495 23.65 24.59 36.73
N GLY A 496 22.72 24.44 37.68
CA GLY A 496 22.93 24.81 39.09
C GLY A 496 23.65 23.75 39.94
N ASN A 497 23.64 22.48 39.54
CA ASN A 497 24.29 21.34 40.22
C ASN A 497 25.71 21.08 39.73
#